data_AF-A0A958SZ55-F1
#
_entry.id   AF-A0A958SZ55-F1
#
_cell.length_a   1.000
_cell.length_b   1.000
_cell.length_c   1.000
_cell.angle_alpha   90.00
_cell.angle_beta   90.00
_cell.angle_gamma   90.00
#
_symmetry.space_group_name_H-M   'P 1'
#
loop_
_entity.id
_entity.type
_entity.pdbx_description
1 polymer ?
#
loop_
_entity_poly.entity_id
_entity_poly.type
_entity_poly.pdbx_seq_one_letter_code
_entity_poly.pdbx_strand_id
1 'polypeptide(L)'
;KNAEKKPFSTLFKVNFYANDHGFPGKPLLYETVVFRVTEKDGDQFDLDVSRHSIFIPENGVFISIQVLGYTDEKGKLLPNKKYKEIKSGKGVVKIPTNFRPLLPFTNEIPSHRTFVKRVFIKDNNWVLFSKDTFGAESTLLRAGLNNYGMGVSYRVYED
;
A
#
# COMPACT_ATOMS: atom_id res chain seq x y z
N LYS A 1 14.85 21.32 13.61
CA LYS A 1 14.40 21.79 12.27
C LYS A 1 14.05 20.55 11.45
N ASN A 2 12.79 20.37 11.05
CA ASN A 2 12.44 19.33 10.09
C ASN A 2 13.10 19.67 8.74
N ALA A 3 13.62 18.66 8.05
CA ALA A 3 14.18 18.84 6.72
C ALA A 3 13.11 19.39 5.77
N GLU A 4 13.52 20.25 4.85
CA GLU A 4 12.63 20.82 3.83
C GLU A 4 11.91 19.69 3.07
N LYS A 5 10.57 19.69 3.06
CA LYS A 5 9.77 18.64 2.44
C LYS A 5 10.03 18.68 0.93
N LYS A 6 10.81 17.73 0.41
CA LYS A 6 11.04 17.59 -1.03
C LYS A 6 9.69 17.32 -1.73
N PRO A 7 9.33 18.11 -2.77
CA PRO A 7 8.10 17.89 -3.51
C PRO A 7 8.01 16.48 -4.08
N PHE A 8 6.80 15.92 -4.08
CA PHE A 8 6.53 14.64 -4.73
C PHE A 8 5.07 14.59 -5.17
N SER A 9 4.79 13.69 -6.12
CA SER A 9 3.44 13.41 -6.56
C SER A 9 3.35 11.94 -6.92
N THR A 10 2.58 11.17 -6.17
CA THR A 10 2.48 9.71 -6.32
C THR A 10 1.03 9.31 -6.48
N LEU A 11 0.78 8.47 -7.49
CA LEU A 11 -0.53 7.90 -7.75
C LEU A 11 -0.63 6.52 -7.10
N PHE A 12 -1.73 6.32 -6.39
CA PHE A 12 -2.08 5.09 -5.72
C PHE A 12 -3.37 4.54 -6.31
N LYS A 13 -3.50 3.21 -6.27
CA LYS A 13 -4.73 2.47 -6.55
C LYS A 13 -5.17 1.77 -5.28
N VAL A 14 -6.45 1.88 -4.96
CA VAL A 14 -7.11 1.13 -3.88
C VAL A 14 -8.05 0.10 -4.47
N ASN A 15 -8.08 -1.08 -3.86
CA ASN A 15 -9.04 -2.13 -4.14
C ASN A 15 -9.59 -2.68 -2.82
N PHE A 16 -10.84 -3.13 -2.85
CA PHE A 16 -11.54 -3.78 -1.76
C PHE A 16 -11.76 -5.24 -2.10
N TYR A 17 -11.53 -6.15 -1.15
CA TYR A 17 -11.65 -7.59 -1.34
C TYR A 17 -12.51 -8.20 -0.23
N ALA A 18 -13.29 -9.21 -0.58
CA ALA A 18 -13.98 -10.03 0.40
C ALA A 18 -12.98 -10.68 1.35
N ASN A 19 -13.37 -10.86 2.61
CA ASN A 19 -12.64 -11.74 3.51
C ASN A 19 -12.97 -13.20 3.17
N ASP A 20 -11.97 -13.96 2.74
CA ASP A 20 -12.04 -15.39 2.46
C ASP A 20 -11.21 -16.14 3.50
N HIS A 21 -11.86 -16.63 4.55
CA HIS A 21 -11.23 -17.39 5.65
C HIS A 21 -10.00 -16.70 6.30
N GLY A 22 -10.03 -15.38 6.41
CA GLY A 22 -8.93 -14.59 6.97
C GLY A 22 -7.90 -14.11 5.94
N PHE A 23 -8.14 -14.32 4.65
CA PHE A 23 -7.28 -13.89 3.54
C PHE A 23 -8.03 -12.97 2.57
N PRO A 24 -7.32 -12.08 1.83
CA PRO A 24 -7.94 -11.29 0.78
C PRO A 24 -8.43 -12.18 -0.38
N GLY A 25 -9.75 -12.21 -0.57
CA GLY A 25 -10.42 -13.02 -1.59
C GLY A 25 -10.68 -12.27 -2.90
N LYS A 26 -11.93 -12.36 -3.40
CA LYS A 26 -12.35 -11.72 -4.65
C LYS A 26 -12.55 -10.20 -4.47
N PRO A 27 -12.27 -9.38 -5.51
CA PRO A 27 -12.58 -7.95 -5.47
C PRO A 27 -14.08 -7.68 -5.26
N LEU A 28 -14.40 -6.67 -4.45
CA LEU A 28 -15.77 -6.21 -4.17
C LEU A 28 -16.21 -5.07 -5.10
N LEU A 29 -15.25 -4.37 -5.71
CA LEU A 29 -15.51 -3.32 -6.70
C LEU A 29 -14.98 -3.74 -8.06
N TYR A 30 -15.78 -3.48 -9.10
CA TYR A 30 -15.33 -3.58 -10.49
C TYR A 30 -14.55 -2.34 -10.93
N GLU A 31 -14.92 -1.17 -10.40
CA GLU A 31 -14.26 0.07 -10.71
C GLU A 31 -12.92 0.22 -9.96
N THR A 32 -11.99 0.94 -10.60
CA THR A 32 -10.68 1.19 -10.03
C THR A 32 -10.69 2.55 -9.33
N VAL A 33 -10.46 2.53 -8.01
CA VAL A 33 -10.31 3.75 -7.22
C VAL A 33 -8.84 4.18 -7.26
N VAL A 34 -8.56 5.36 -7.81
CA VAL A 34 -7.21 5.96 -7.83
C VAL A 34 -7.22 7.31 -7.16
N PHE A 35 -6.14 7.60 -6.46
CA PHE A 35 -5.95 8.89 -5.80
C PHE A 35 -4.47 9.29 -5.84
N ARG A 36 -4.24 10.60 -5.77
CA ARG A 36 -2.91 11.21 -5.86
C ARG A 36 -2.56 11.82 -4.52
N VAL A 37 -1.37 11.50 -4.01
CA VAL A 37 -0.81 12.10 -2.79
C VAL A 37 0.43 12.90 -3.14
N THR A 38 0.59 14.04 -2.49
CA THR A 38 1.65 15.04 -2.65
C THR A 38 2.17 15.50 -1.28
N GLU A 39 3.23 16.30 -1.27
CA GLU A 39 3.75 16.88 -0.02
C GLU A 39 2.78 17.86 0.66
N LYS A 40 1.78 18.35 -0.09
CA LYS A 40 0.78 19.33 0.36
C LYS A 40 -0.35 18.70 1.16
N ASP A 41 -0.53 17.38 1.04
CA ASP A 41 -1.58 16.65 1.76
C ASP A 41 -1.25 16.46 3.25
N GLY A 42 -0.06 16.86 3.69
CA GLY A 42 0.34 16.77 5.09
C GLY A 42 0.76 15.35 5.48
N ASP A 43 0.42 14.95 6.70
CA ASP A 43 0.87 13.69 7.29
C ASP A 43 -0.24 12.61 7.27
N GLN A 44 -1.49 12.99 6.98
CA GLN A 44 -2.66 12.12 6.85
C GLN A 44 -3.41 12.45 5.55
N PHE A 45 -3.86 11.41 4.83
CA PHE A 45 -4.68 11.55 3.64
C PHE A 45 -5.97 10.74 3.81
N ASP A 46 -7.12 11.41 3.76
CA ASP A 46 -8.43 10.78 3.87
C ASP A 46 -9.03 10.54 2.47
N LEU A 47 -9.17 9.27 2.10
CA LEU A 47 -9.78 8.88 0.83
C LEU A 47 -11.30 8.72 1.00
N ASP A 48 -12.07 9.67 0.47
CA ASP A 48 -13.53 9.53 0.38
C ASP A 48 -13.93 8.53 -0.71
N VAL A 49 -14.53 7.41 -0.30
CA VAL A 49 -15.05 6.37 -1.19
C VAL A 49 -16.59 6.27 -1.15
N SER A 50 -17.28 7.25 -0.57
CA SER A 50 -18.75 7.23 -0.40
C SER A 50 -19.54 7.17 -1.70
N ARG A 51 -18.92 7.57 -2.83
CA ARG A 51 -19.53 7.46 -4.17
C ARG A 51 -19.51 6.04 -4.73
N HIS A 52 -18.77 5.13 -4.11
CA HIS A 52 -18.63 3.74 -4.52
C HIS A 52 -19.59 2.89 -3.68
N SER A 53 -20.43 2.08 -4.34
CA SER A 53 -21.33 1.14 -3.67
C SER A 53 -20.55 -0.08 -3.16
N ILE A 54 -19.79 0.09 -2.07
CA ILE A 54 -19.02 -0.98 -1.44
C ILE A 54 -19.92 -1.70 -0.44
N PHE A 55 -20.37 -2.91 -0.80
CA PHE A 55 -21.04 -3.79 0.14
C PHE A 55 -20.01 -4.45 1.07
N ILE A 56 -20.10 -4.19 2.37
CA ILE A 56 -19.19 -4.76 3.38
C ILE A 56 -19.82 -6.03 3.96
N PRO A 57 -19.26 -7.22 3.72
CA PRO A 57 -19.77 -8.45 4.31
C PRO A 57 -19.60 -8.47 5.83
N GLU A 58 -20.44 -9.25 6.53
CA GLU A 58 -20.37 -9.41 8.00
C GLU A 58 -19.01 -9.92 8.49
N ASN A 59 -18.34 -10.75 7.70
CA ASN A 59 -17.01 -11.27 8.02
C ASN A 59 -15.88 -10.27 7.72
N GLY A 60 -16.21 -9.06 7.26
CA GLY A 60 -15.29 -7.97 7.01
C GLY A 60 -14.71 -7.92 5.59
N VAL A 61 -13.75 -7.02 5.42
CA VAL A 61 -13.18 -6.64 4.13
C VAL A 61 -11.68 -6.45 4.27
N PHE A 62 -10.94 -6.79 3.21
CA PHE A 62 -9.55 -6.39 3.04
C PHE A 62 -9.46 -5.20 2.08
N ILE A 63 -8.62 -4.23 2.42
CA ILE A 63 -8.36 -3.05 1.60
C ILE A 63 -6.88 -3.08 1.22
N SER A 64 -6.59 -3.05 -0.09
CA SER A 64 -5.20 -2.99 -0.57
C SER A 64 -4.87 -1.62 -1.12
N ILE A 65 -3.65 -1.17 -0.87
CA ILE A 65 -3.05 0.00 -1.54
C ILE A 65 -1.94 -0.49 -2.46
N GLN A 66 -2.01 -0.08 -3.73
CA GLN A 66 -1.00 -0.33 -4.74
C GLN A 66 -0.40 0.99 -5.20
N VAL A 67 0.92 1.11 -5.13
CA VAL A 67 1.63 2.25 -5.72
C VAL A 67 1.73 2.08 -7.24
N LEU A 68 1.19 3.03 -8.00
CA LEU A 68 1.28 3.02 -9.46
C LEU A 68 2.56 3.69 -9.95
N GLY A 69 2.95 4.80 -9.32
CA GLY A 69 4.20 5.50 -9.61
C GLY A 69 4.12 6.99 -9.36
N TYR A 70 5.21 7.71 -9.66
CA TYR A 70 5.20 9.17 -9.62
C TYR A 70 4.40 9.75 -10.81
N THR A 71 3.82 10.92 -10.60
CA THR A 71 3.09 11.68 -11.61
C THR A 71 3.75 13.03 -11.89
N ASP A 72 3.42 13.60 -13.04
CA ASP A 72 3.67 15.02 -13.31
C ASP A 72 2.72 15.92 -12.49
N GLU A 73 2.87 17.23 -12.65
CA GLU A 73 2.05 18.26 -11.98
C GLU A 73 0.54 18.10 -12.30
N LYS A 74 0.22 17.55 -13.48
CA LYS A 74 -1.15 17.30 -13.94
C LYS A 74 -1.71 15.96 -13.44
N GLY A 75 -0.91 15.16 -12.72
CA GLY A 75 -1.32 13.85 -12.20
C GLY A 75 -1.18 12.71 -13.22
N LYS A 76 -0.53 12.94 -14.36
CA LYS A 76 -0.26 11.89 -15.33
C LYS A 76 0.91 11.04 -14.87
N LEU A 77 0.77 9.71 -14.92
CA LEU A 77 1.83 8.77 -14.58
C LEU A 77 3.08 9.00 -15.44
N LEU A 78 4.21 9.15 -14.77
CA LEU A 78 5.52 9.24 -15.41
C LEU A 78 6.00 7.84 -15.82
N PRO A 79 6.65 7.71 -16.99
CA PRO A 79 7.23 6.45 -17.45
C PRO A 79 8.51 6.14 -16.65
N ASN A 80 8.34 5.74 -15.39
CA ASN A 80 9.46 5.47 -14.50
C ASN A 80 9.75 3.98 -14.44
N LYS A 81 11.04 3.62 -14.48
CA LYS A 81 11.48 2.27 -14.12
C LYS A 81 11.07 2.02 -12.65
N LYS A 82 10.48 0.85 -12.39
CA LYS A 82 10.15 0.38 -11.03
C LYS A 82 11.40 0.07 -10.17
N TYR A 83 12.58 0.23 -10.75
CA TYR A 83 13.87 -0.01 -10.13
C TYR A 83 14.90 1.03 -10.62
N LYS A 84 15.89 1.30 -9.77
CA LYS A 84 17.10 2.07 -10.08
C LYS A 84 18.24 1.10 -10.36
N GLU A 85 19.09 1.45 -11.33
CA GLU A 85 20.32 0.71 -11.63
C GLU A 85 21.49 1.44 -10.97
N ILE A 86 22.21 0.76 -10.08
CA ILE A 86 23.39 1.30 -9.41
C ILE A 86 24.60 0.51 -9.90
N LYS A 87 25.59 1.21 -10.44
CA LYS A 87 26.90 0.62 -10.76
C LYS A 87 27.67 0.42 -9.47
N SER A 88 27.96 -0.82 -9.14
CA SER A 88 28.88 -1.23 -8.08
C SER A 88 30.16 -1.76 -8.70
N GLY A 89 31.26 -1.82 -7.94
CA GLY A 89 32.51 -2.44 -8.39
C GLY A 89 32.37 -3.92 -8.80
N LYS A 90 31.27 -4.57 -8.42
CA LYS A 90 30.92 -5.96 -8.79
C LYS A 90 29.88 -6.07 -9.92
N GLY A 91 29.48 -4.97 -10.55
CA GLY A 91 28.50 -4.94 -11.64
C GLY A 91 27.28 -4.04 -11.36
N VAL A 92 26.26 -4.12 -12.23
CA VAL A 92 25.03 -3.33 -12.12
C VAL A 92 24.03 -4.03 -11.20
N VAL A 93 23.68 -3.37 -10.10
CA VAL A 93 22.67 -3.83 -9.14
C VAL A 93 21.36 -3.09 -9.38
N LYS A 94 20.24 -3.82 -9.43
CA LYS A 94 18.89 -3.25 -9.55
C LYS A 94 18.25 -3.14 -8.16
N ILE A 95 17.87 -1.94 -7.76
CA ILE A 95 17.21 -1.68 -6.46
C ILE A 95 15.80 -1.14 -6.71
N PRO A 96 14.75 -1.64 -6.06
CA PRO A 96 13.39 -1.10 -6.20
C PRO A 96 13.34 0.41 -5.95
N THR A 97 12.52 1.11 -6.73
CA THR A 97 12.29 2.54 -6.51
C THR A 97 11.43 2.72 -5.27
N ASN A 98 11.95 3.43 -4.26
CA ASN A 98 11.15 3.87 -3.12
C ASN A 98 10.22 5.00 -3.56
N PHE A 99 8.92 4.81 -3.38
CA PHE A 99 7.89 5.81 -3.63
C PHE A 99 7.49 6.50 -2.33
N ARG A 100 7.12 7.78 -2.44
CA ARG A 100 6.65 8.61 -1.31
C ARG A 100 5.12 8.78 -1.37
N PRO A 101 4.41 8.98 -0.24
CA PRO A 101 4.91 8.85 1.13
C PRO A 101 5.32 7.41 1.44
N LEU A 102 6.19 7.25 2.44
CA LEU A 102 6.42 5.94 3.02
C LEU A 102 5.18 5.55 3.80
N LEU A 103 4.67 4.36 3.52
CA LEU A 103 3.47 3.84 4.15
C LEU A 103 3.74 3.54 5.65
N PRO A 104 2.89 3.99 6.58
CA PRO A 104 3.09 3.76 8.01
C PRO A 104 2.92 2.29 8.38
N PHE A 105 3.94 1.70 9.01
CA PHE A 105 3.83 0.40 9.66
C PHE A 105 3.86 0.55 11.17
N THR A 106 3.10 -0.27 11.87
CA THR A 106 2.90 -0.23 13.31
C THR A 106 2.94 -1.64 13.92
N ASN A 107 3.24 -1.72 15.21
CA ASN A 107 3.12 -2.91 16.06
C ASN A 107 1.96 -2.80 17.07
N GLU A 108 1.16 -1.74 16.99
CA GLU A 108 0.03 -1.50 17.90
C GLU A 108 -1.18 -2.40 17.61
N ILE A 109 -1.23 -3.02 16.41
CA ILE A 109 -2.28 -3.97 16.03
C ILE A 109 -1.88 -5.37 16.51
N PRO A 110 -2.59 -5.99 17.48
CA PRO A 110 -2.14 -7.23 18.11
C PRO A 110 -2.06 -8.45 17.17
N SER A 111 -2.88 -8.45 16.12
CA SER A 111 -2.96 -9.56 15.16
C SER A 111 -2.25 -9.22 13.86
N HIS A 112 -1.64 -10.21 13.21
CA HIS A 112 -0.99 -10.01 11.90
C HIS A 112 -2.06 -10.00 10.82
N ARG A 113 -2.45 -8.81 10.36
CA ARG A 113 -3.54 -8.60 9.39
C ARG A 113 -3.08 -8.02 8.06
N THR A 114 -1.77 -7.87 7.88
CA THR A 114 -1.21 -7.30 6.66
C THR A 114 -0.76 -8.37 5.70
N PHE A 115 -1.31 -8.33 4.50
CA PHE A 115 -0.94 -9.22 3.41
C PHE A 115 -0.28 -8.42 2.29
N VAL A 116 0.69 -9.02 1.64
CA VAL A 116 1.37 -8.42 0.49
C VAL A 116 1.29 -9.37 -0.70
N LYS A 117 1.12 -8.77 -1.87
CA LYS A 117 1.11 -9.47 -3.16
C LYS A 117 2.22 -8.88 -4.01
N ARG A 118 3.20 -9.69 -4.41
CA ARG A 118 4.30 -9.26 -5.29
C ARG A 118 4.40 -10.20 -6.47
N VAL A 119 4.56 -9.64 -7.66
CA VAL A 119 4.61 -10.39 -8.93
C VAL A 119 5.65 -11.52 -8.91
N PHE A 120 6.78 -11.31 -8.24
CA PHE A 120 7.89 -12.27 -8.20
C PHE A 120 7.97 -13.11 -6.91
N ILE A 121 6.95 -13.06 -6.05
CA ILE A 121 6.94 -13.82 -4.79
C ILE A 121 5.67 -14.68 -4.74
N LYS A 122 5.85 -15.98 -4.45
CA LYS A 122 4.77 -16.94 -4.17
C LYS A 122 3.67 -16.89 -5.24
N ASP A 123 4.09 -16.93 -6.50
CA ASP A 123 3.23 -16.98 -7.69
C ASP A 123 2.19 -15.87 -7.76
N ASN A 124 2.56 -14.67 -7.32
CA ASN A 124 1.68 -13.51 -7.29
C ASN A 124 0.41 -13.77 -6.48
N ASN A 125 0.51 -14.52 -5.38
CA ASN A 125 -0.57 -14.71 -4.42
C ASN A 125 -0.44 -13.78 -3.21
N TRP A 126 -1.54 -13.61 -2.48
CA TRP A 126 -1.52 -12.91 -1.20
C TRP A 126 -0.77 -13.75 -0.17
N VAL A 127 0.21 -13.15 0.49
CA VAL A 127 0.96 -13.79 1.57
C VAL A 127 1.06 -12.88 2.78
N LEU A 128 1.03 -13.49 3.96
CA LEU A 128 1.12 -12.77 5.22
C LEU A 128 2.45 -12.03 5.31
N PHE A 129 2.43 -10.76 5.71
CA PHE A 129 3.63 -9.99 5.97
C PHE A 129 4.24 -10.44 7.30
N SER A 130 5.05 -11.50 7.24
CA SER A 130 5.66 -12.15 8.40
C SER A 130 7.13 -12.48 8.15
N LYS A 131 7.87 -12.73 9.25
CA LYS A 131 9.26 -13.19 9.20
C LYS A 131 9.39 -14.53 8.47
N ASP A 132 8.41 -15.41 8.59
CA ASP A 132 8.42 -16.71 7.90
C ASP A 132 8.36 -16.56 6.38
N THR A 133 7.68 -15.52 5.90
CA THR A 133 7.53 -15.26 4.46
C THR A 133 8.69 -14.45 3.89
N PHE A 134 9.20 -13.46 4.65
CA PHE A 134 10.17 -12.46 4.15
C PHE A 134 11.57 -12.57 4.76
N GLY A 135 11.77 -13.48 5.72
CA GLY A 135 13.04 -13.69 6.40
C GLY A 135 13.52 -12.48 7.22
N ALA A 136 14.82 -12.50 7.54
CA ALA A 136 15.50 -11.47 8.32
C ALA A 136 15.82 -10.17 7.54
N GLU A 137 15.57 -10.17 6.22
CA GLU A 137 15.91 -9.06 5.32
C GLU A 137 14.97 -7.84 5.48
N SER A 138 13.76 -8.05 6.01
CA SER A 138 12.82 -6.97 6.24
C SER A 138 13.18 -6.18 7.51
N THR A 139 13.64 -4.94 7.31
CA THR A 139 13.95 -4.01 8.41
C THR A 139 12.72 -3.71 9.27
N LEU A 140 11.53 -3.64 8.66
CA LEU A 140 10.25 -3.44 9.36
C LEU A 140 9.94 -4.62 10.30
N LEU A 141 10.02 -5.85 9.79
CA LEU A 141 9.76 -7.04 10.60
C LEU A 141 10.81 -7.24 11.70
N ARG A 142 12.07 -6.83 11.46
CA ARG A 142 13.11 -6.82 12.49
C ARG A 142 12.80 -5.82 13.60
N ALA A 143 12.21 -4.67 13.25
CA ALA A 143 11.74 -3.67 14.22
C ALA A 143 10.40 -4.05 14.88
N GLY A 144 9.81 -5.21 14.56
CA GLY A 144 8.51 -5.64 15.09
C GLY A 144 7.30 -4.97 14.42
N LEU A 145 7.52 -4.14 13.40
CA LEU A 145 6.47 -3.45 12.65
C LEU A 145 5.87 -4.41 11.61
N ASN A 146 4.85 -5.15 12.03
CA ASN A 146 4.23 -6.27 11.32
C ASN A 146 2.91 -5.90 10.64
N ASN A 147 2.34 -4.74 10.93
CA ASN A 147 1.07 -4.32 10.36
C ASN A 147 1.15 -2.98 9.64
N TYR A 148 0.40 -2.87 8.56
CA TYR A 148 0.14 -1.61 7.89
C TYR A 148 -0.86 -0.79 8.71
N GLY A 149 -0.47 0.42 9.10
CA GLY A 149 -1.29 1.33 9.90
C GLY A 149 -2.26 2.10 9.00
N MET A 150 -3.47 1.59 8.85
CA MET A 150 -4.54 2.24 8.10
C MET A 150 -5.81 2.27 8.94
N GLY A 151 -6.42 3.45 9.02
CA GLY A 151 -7.72 3.65 9.65
C GLY A 151 -8.86 3.54 8.65
N VAL A 152 -10.07 3.42 9.18
CA VAL A 152 -11.31 3.47 8.40
C VAL A 152 -12.38 4.18 9.21
N SER A 153 -13.19 5.00 8.55
CA SER A 153 -14.35 5.64 9.14
C SER A 153 -15.58 5.23 8.35
N TYR A 154 -16.64 4.85 9.07
CA TYR A 154 -17.89 4.39 8.47
C TYR A 154 -18.99 5.43 8.70
N ARG A 155 -19.86 5.58 7.69
CA ARG A 155 -21.17 6.20 7.87
C ARG A 155 -22.20 5.08 7.91
N VAL A 156 -22.88 4.96 9.04
CA VAL A 156 -23.98 3.99 9.22
C VAL A 156 -25.27 4.73 8.92
N TYR A 157 -26.08 4.17 8.03
CA TYR A 157 -27.39 4.69 7.67
C TYR A 157 -28.43 3.68 8.18
N GLU A 158 -29.38 4.15 8.98
CA GLU A 158 -30.55 3.38 9.39
C GLU A 158 -31.72 3.79 8.49
N ASP A 159 -32.54 2.81 8.10
CA ASP A 159 -33.79 3.03 7.37
C ASP A 159 -34.91 3.54 8.30
#